data_AF-A0A820JR61-F1
#
_entry.id   AF-A0A820JR61-F1
#
_cell.length_a   1.000
_cell.length_b   1.000
_cell.length_c   1.000
_cell.angle_alpha   90.00
_cell.angle_beta   90.00
_cell.angle_gamma   90.00
#
_symmetry.space_group_name_H-M   'P 1'
#
loop_
_entity.id
_entity.type
_entity.pdbx_description
1 polymer ?
#
loop_
_entity_poly.entity_id
_entity_poly.type
_entity_poly.pdbx_seq_one_letter_code
_entity_poly.pdbx_strand_id
1 'polypeptide(L)'
;NISTISKSNFEDYYNNILIPNQSRINFLRLSNPFTVEIVFLEPHLILNFIRLGTLILDNVQNKNFDKFFDYLIWLPTLHAVTISLTEHISSLDILFSQIFRLSTLKYCKIEYQIKNFQQPLFVYFTNNDSSPIEYLIINGHFPFSAFHNLLCCLPKLQHLSINSLVNYDDYQARDKLSSIHLKY
;
A
#
# COMPACT_ATOMS: atom_id res chain seq x y z
N ASN A 1 22.76 -0.81 -6.39
CA ASN A 1 21.61 -1.56 -6.92
C ASN A 1 21.32 -2.69 -5.94
N ILE A 2 20.33 -2.52 -5.05
CA ILE A 2 19.98 -3.50 -3.97
C ILE A 2 19.05 -4.60 -4.52
N SER A 3 18.58 -4.48 -5.75
CA SER A 3 17.57 -5.33 -6.39
C SER A 3 17.99 -6.78 -6.67
N THR A 4 19.26 -7.14 -6.47
CA THR A 4 19.79 -8.51 -6.75
C THR A 4 20.66 -9.07 -5.62
N ILE A 5 20.58 -8.50 -4.42
CA ILE A 5 21.40 -8.95 -3.29
C ILE A 5 20.88 -10.31 -2.77
N SER A 6 21.78 -11.27 -2.54
CA SER A 6 21.45 -12.53 -1.88
C SER A 6 21.05 -12.28 -0.43
N LYS A 7 20.36 -13.23 0.21
CA LYS A 7 19.97 -13.13 1.63
C LYS A 7 21.18 -12.88 2.54
N SER A 8 22.28 -13.62 2.35
CA SER A 8 23.51 -13.46 3.14
C SER A 8 24.11 -12.06 3.00
N ASN A 9 24.20 -11.56 1.76
CA ASN A 9 24.75 -10.24 1.49
C ASN A 9 23.82 -9.14 2.04
N PHE A 10 22.51 -9.41 2.10
CA PHE A 10 21.56 -8.51 2.74
C PHE A 10 21.73 -8.49 4.26
N GLU A 11 21.92 -9.64 4.91
CA GLU A 11 22.21 -9.72 6.35
C GLU A 11 23.48 -8.94 6.70
N ASP A 12 24.53 -9.07 5.88
CA ASP A 12 25.76 -8.28 6.04
C ASP A 12 25.52 -6.78 5.86
N TYR A 13 24.78 -6.38 4.82
CA TYR A 13 24.40 -4.99 4.60
C TYR A 13 23.56 -4.45 5.77
N TYR A 14 22.61 -5.25 6.24
CA TYR A 14 21.72 -4.89 7.34
C TYR A 14 22.50 -4.64 8.62
N ASN A 15 23.34 -5.60 9.02
CA ASN A 15 24.11 -5.54 10.26
C ASN A 15 25.18 -4.45 10.25
N ASN A 16 25.83 -4.23 9.11
CA ASN A 16 26.98 -3.33 9.03
C ASN A 16 26.62 -1.90 8.57
N ILE A 17 25.48 -1.71 7.88
CA ILE A 17 25.11 -0.42 7.29
C ILE A 17 23.78 0.09 7.86
N LEU A 18 22.72 -0.72 7.87
CA LEU A 18 21.39 -0.25 8.30
C LEU A 18 21.31 -0.09 9.83
N ILE A 19 21.63 -1.13 10.61
CA ILE A 19 21.54 -1.10 12.09
C ILE A 19 22.34 0.09 12.66
N PRO A 20 23.62 0.32 12.30
CA PRO A 20 24.40 1.39 12.92
C PRO A 20 23.89 2.79 12.58
N ASN A 21 23.13 2.95 11.49
CA ASN A 21 22.67 4.23 10.98
C ASN A 21 21.16 4.46 11.14
N GLN A 22 20.40 3.50 11.65
CA GLN A 22 18.93 3.52 11.70
C GLN A 22 18.32 4.81 12.27
N SER A 23 18.90 5.37 13.35
CA SER A 23 18.42 6.60 13.99
C SER A 23 18.63 7.87 13.16
N ARG A 24 19.51 7.82 12.15
CA ARG A 24 19.84 8.93 11.24
C ARG A 24 19.14 8.84 9.90
N ILE A 25 18.62 7.66 9.54
CA ILE A 25 17.97 7.41 8.26
C ILE A 25 16.63 8.17 8.23
N ASN A 26 16.50 9.09 7.29
CA ASN A 26 15.27 9.85 7.04
C ASN A 26 14.51 9.39 5.79
N PHE A 27 15.18 8.67 4.90
CA PHE A 27 14.67 8.14 3.65
C PHE A 27 15.14 6.70 3.52
N LEU A 28 14.20 5.77 3.38
CA LEU A 28 14.49 4.36 3.19
C LEU A 28 13.75 3.85 1.96
N ARG A 29 14.50 3.26 1.02
CA ARG A 29 13.95 2.55 -0.13
C ARG A 29 14.37 1.10 -0.11
N LEU A 30 13.41 0.20 -0.04
CA LEU A 30 13.61 -1.25 -0.05
C LEU A 30 12.95 -1.81 -1.31
N SER A 31 13.74 -2.33 -2.24
CA SER A 31 13.23 -2.82 -3.54
C SER A 31 13.37 -4.33 -3.73
N ASN A 32 13.83 -5.03 -2.71
CA ASN A 32 14.06 -6.47 -2.71
C ASN A 32 13.03 -7.14 -1.79
N PRO A 33 12.24 -8.12 -2.29
CA PRO A 33 11.21 -8.79 -1.49
C PRO A 33 11.76 -9.43 -0.20
N PHE A 34 12.98 -9.99 -0.22
CA PHE A 34 13.60 -10.57 0.97
C PHE A 34 13.98 -9.51 2.01
N THR A 35 14.37 -8.33 1.56
CA THR A 35 14.72 -7.20 2.42
C THR A 35 13.50 -6.66 3.15
N VAL A 36 12.37 -6.58 2.44
CA VAL A 36 11.08 -6.21 3.02
C VAL A 36 10.68 -7.25 4.07
N GLU A 37 10.69 -8.53 3.72
CA GLU A 37 10.38 -9.58 4.71
C GLU A 37 11.30 -9.53 5.93
N ILE A 38 12.63 -9.45 5.79
CA ILE A 38 13.54 -9.49 6.94
C ILE A 38 13.41 -8.23 7.82
N VAL A 39 13.35 -7.05 7.23
CA VAL A 39 13.20 -5.79 8.00
C VAL A 39 11.83 -5.74 8.70
N PHE A 40 10.81 -6.41 8.16
CA PHE A 40 9.44 -6.35 8.68
C PHE A 40 8.96 -7.62 9.40
N LEU A 41 9.75 -8.71 9.41
CA LEU A 41 9.53 -9.92 10.23
C LEU A 41 9.91 -9.70 11.69
N GLU A 42 10.85 -8.78 11.95
CA GLU A 42 11.18 -8.28 13.28
C GLU A 42 10.71 -6.82 13.42
N PRO A 43 9.39 -6.59 13.49
CA PRO A 43 8.84 -5.25 13.35
C PRO A 43 9.19 -4.26 14.47
N HIS A 44 9.72 -4.73 15.60
CA HIS A 44 10.28 -3.82 16.60
C HIS A 44 11.53 -3.08 16.08
N LEU A 45 12.19 -3.58 15.02
CA LEU A 45 13.36 -2.95 14.43
C LEU A 45 13.01 -1.68 13.65
N ILE A 46 11.83 -1.60 13.03
CA ILE A 46 11.43 -0.36 12.34
C ILE A 46 11.26 0.80 13.32
N LEU A 47 10.94 0.53 14.60
CA LEU A 47 10.80 1.56 15.63
C LEU A 47 12.09 2.34 15.89
N ASN A 48 13.26 1.78 15.54
CA ASN A 48 14.54 2.45 15.70
C ASN A 48 14.80 3.53 14.63
N PHE A 49 14.00 3.54 13.56
CA PHE A 49 14.06 4.53 12.48
C PHE A 49 13.32 5.82 12.86
N ILE A 50 13.66 6.39 14.03
CA ILE A 50 12.95 7.52 14.65
C ILE A 50 12.88 8.79 13.77
N ARG A 51 13.80 8.94 12.80
CA ARG A 51 13.85 10.08 11.86
C ARG A 51 13.28 9.77 10.47
N LEU A 52 12.76 8.57 10.26
CA LEU A 52 12.27 8.13 8.95
C LEU A 52 11.04 8.92 8.54
N GLY A 53 11.25 9.80 7.56
CA GLY A 53 10.21 10.61 6.97
C GLY A 53 9.60 10.00 5.71
N THR A 54 10.41 9.30 4.92
CA THR A 54 9.98 8.72 3.65
C THR A 54 10.34 7.25 3.56
N LEU A 55 9.33 6.42 3.30
CA LEU A 55 9.48 4.99 3.09
C LEU A 55 8.99 4.59 1.70
N ILE A 56 9.85 3.94 0.92
CA ILE A 56 9.52 3.38 -0.39
C ILE A 56 9.75 1.88 -0.33
N LEU A 57 8.69 1.12 -0.58
CA LEU A 57 8.71 -0.33 -0.65
C LEU A 57 8.35 -0.77 -2.07
N ASP A 58 9.31 -1.35 -2.78
CA ASP A 58 9.06 -1.97 -4.07
C ASP A 58 9.05 -3.51 -3.91
N ASN A 59 8.21 -4.17 -4.70
CA ASN A 59 8.09 -5.62 -4.77
C ASN A 59 7.65 -6.31 -3.47
N VAL A 60 6.69 -5.71 -2.75
CA VAL A 60 6.19 -6.28 -1.50
C VAL A 60 5.19 -7.41 -1.76
N GLN A 61 5.38 -8.55 -1.10
CA GLN A 61 4.39 -9.63 -1.05
C GLN A 61 3.27 -9.28 -0.06
N ASN A 62 2.05 -9.74 -0.31
CA ASN A 62 0.88 -9.35 0.51
C ASN A 62 0.96 -9.94 1.95
N LYS A 63 1.80 -10.94 2.16
CA LYS A 63 1.95 -11.62 3.45
C LYS A 63 2.51 -10.67 4.50
N ASN A 64 1.77 -10.48 5.60
CA ASN A 64 2.11 -9.65 6.77
C ASN A 64 1.91 -8.13 6.63
N PHE A 65 1.18 -7.64 5.63
CA PHE A 65 0.86 -6.21 5.52
C PHE A 65 0.16 -5.64 6.75
N ASP A 66 -0.75 -6.41 7.34
CA ASP A 66 -1.52 -5.93 8.48
C ASP A 66 -0.63 -5.54 9.65
N LYS A 67 0.30 -6.44 9.97
CA LYS A 67 1.28 -6.21 11.02
C LYS A 67 2.17 -5.03 10.65
N PHE A 68 2.64 -4.95 9.40
CA PHE A 68 3.54 -3.89 8.97
C PHE A 68 3.01 -2.48 9.25
N PHE A 69 1.75 -2.22 8.93
CA PHE A 69 1.17 -0.89 9.18
C PHE A 69 0.96 -0.57 10.65
N ASP A 70 0.69 -1.58 11.50
CA ASP A 70 0.58 -1.38 12.95
C ASP A 70 1.87 -0.80 13.55
N TYR A 71 3.03 -1.08 12.95
CA TYR A 71 4.31 -0.51 13.39
C TYR A 71 4.61 0.86 12.83
N LEU A 72 4.17 1.14 11.60
CA LEU A 72 4.36 2.46 10.98
C LEU A 72 3.65 3.57 11.76
N ILE A 73 2.56 3.26 12.46
CA ILE A 73 1.83 4.21 13.33
C ILE A 73 2.77 4.83 14.37
N TRP A 74 3.79 4.10 14.82
CA TRP A 74 4.73 4.55 15.85
C TRP A 74 5.89 5.38 15.29
N LEU A 75 5.99 5.59 13.98
CA LEU A 75 7.04 6.41 13.38
C LEU A 75 6.65 7.90 13.40
N PRO A 76 7.25 8.72 14.28
CA PRO A 76 6.76 10.06 14.55
C PRO A 76 6.98 11.05 13.40
N THR A 77 7.85 10.72 12.45
CA THR A 77 8.24 11.62 11.35
C THR A 77 7.77 11.14 9.98
N LEU A 78 7.16 9.96 9.90
CA LEU A 78 6.77 9.32 8.64
C LEU A 78 5.65 10.11 7.96
N HIS A 79 5.98 10.84 6.90
CA HIS A 79 5.04 11.69 6.19
C HIS A 79 4.84 11.28 4.73
N ALA A 80 5.66 10.37 4.21
CA ALA A 80 5.55 9.88 2.84
C ALA A 80 5.75 8.36 2.76
N VAL A 81 4.80 7.66 2.14
CA VAL A 81 4.88 6.21 1.89
C VAL A 81 4.59 5.94 0.42
N THR A 82 5.44 5.12 -0.21
CA THR A 82 5.20 4.54 -1.53
C THR A 82 5.28 3.03 -1.42
N ILE A 83 4.27 2.32 -1.91
CA ILE A 83 4.20 0.85 -1.86
C ILE A 83 3.88 0.33 -3.26
N SER A 84 4.67 -0.63 -3.73
CA SER A 84 4.40 -1.40 -4.95
C SER A 84 4.29 -2.88 -4.62
N LEU A 85 3.11 -3.44 -4.84
CA LEU A 85 2.79 -4.83 -4.56
C LEU A 85 3.07 -5.71 -5.77
N THR A 86 3.69 -6.87 -5.54
CA THR A 86 3.88 -7.91 -6.57
C THR A 86 2.75 -8.90 -6.62
N GLU A 87 2.07 -9.12 -5.49
CA GLU A 87 0.96 -10.05 -5.38
C GLU A 87 -0.39 -9.34 -5.51
N HIS A 88 -1.41 -10.09 -5.90
CA HIS A 88 -2.76 -9.58 -5.95
C HIS A 88 -3.32 -9.27 -4.57
N ILE A 89 -4.01 -8.14 -4.44
CA ILE A 89 -4.75 -7.79 -3.22
C ILE A 89 -6.09 -8.53 -3.19
N SER A 90 -6.40 -9.09 -2.03
CA SER A 90 -7.71 -9.69 -1.72
C SER A 90 -8.69 -8.67 -1.12
N SER A 91 -8.20 -7.71 -0.33
CA SER A 91 -8.99 -6.76 0.46
C SER A 91 -8.37 -5.36 0.44
N LEU A 92 -8.95 -4.46 -0.36
CA LEU A 92 -8.52 -3.06 -0.45
C LEU A 92 -8.93 -2.24 0.78
N ASP A 93 -10.07 -2.58 1.38
CA ASP A 93 -10.58 -1.98 2.61
C ASP A 93 -9.58 -2.10 3.76
N ILE A 94 -9.02 -3.29 3.97
CA ILE A 94 -8.02 -3.53 5.02
C ILE A 94 -6.78 -2.66 4.77
N LEU A 95 -6.24 -2.69 3.55
CA LEU A 95 -5.05 -1.92 3.17
C LEU A 95 -5.22 -0.41 3.41
N PHE A 96 -6.31 0.16 2.88
CA PHE A 96 -6.54 1.59 3.01
C PHE A 96 -6.89 1.99 4.45
N SER A 97 -7.64 1.17 5.20
CA SER A 97 -7.95 1.44 6.61
C SER A 97 -6.67 1.56 7.46
N GLN A 98 -5.67 0.72 7.19
CA GLN A 98 -4.38 0.75 7.85
C GLN A 98 -3.56 1.98 7.48
N ILE A 99 -3.54 2.33 6.20
CA ILE A 99 -2.87 3.55 5.71
C ILE A 99 -3.49 4.80 6.34
N PHE A 100 -4.83 4.86 6.44
CA PHE A 100 -5.53 6.03 6.95
C PHE A 100 -5.32 6.26 8.45
N ARG A 101 -4.92 5.23 9.20
CA ARG A 101 -4.52 5.34 10.61
C ARG A 101 -3.16 6.01 10.82
N LEU A 102 -2.36 6.20 9.78
CA LEU A 102 -1.06 6.85 9.87
C LEU A 102 -1.22 8.37 10.04
N SER A 103 -1.21 8.83 11.29
CA SER A 103 -1.55 10.20 11.71
C SER A 103 -0.57 11.30 11.25
N THR A 104 0.59 10.92 10.74
CA THR A 104 1.62 11.83 10.22
C THR A 104 1.72 11.79 8.69
N LEU A 105 1.02 10.85 8.04
CA LEU A 105 1.15 10.56 6.62
C LEU A 105 0.47 11.63 5.75
N LYS A 106 1.27 12.37 4.97
CA LYS A 106 0.78 13.40 4.05
C LYS A 106 0.77 12.94 2.59
N TYR A 107 1.71 12.09 2.22
CA TYR A 107 1.84 11.58 0.86
C TYR A 107 1.73 10.05 0.86
N CYS A 108 0.84 9.52 0.04
CA CYS A 108 0.68 8.09 -0.16
C CYS A 108 0.61 7.75 -1.65
N LYS A 109 1.47 6.83 -2.09
CA LYS A 109 1.36 6.18 -3.39
C LYS A 109 1.25 4.67 -3.19
N ILE A 110 0.27 4.06 -3.84
CA ILE A 110 0.07 2.61 -3.81
C ILE A 110 -0.06 2.11 -5.23
N GLU A 111 0.69 1.05 -5.55
CA GLU A 111 0.61 0.32 -6.81
C GLU A 111 0.28 -1.14 -6.54
N TYR A 112 -0.80 -1.64 -7.14
CA TYR A 112 -1.29 -2.99 -6.92
C TYR A 112 -2.06 -3.56 -8.11
N GLN A 113 -2.20 -4.89 -8.10
CA GLN A 113 -3.04 -5.64 -9.03
C GLN A 113 -4.12 -6.39 -8.25
N ILE A 114 -5.26 -6.67 -8.90
CA ILE A 114 -6.38 -7.42 -8.30
C ILE A 114 -6.49 -8.78 -8.97
N LYS A 115 -6.74 -9.83 -8.18
CA LYS A 115 -6.67 -11.23 -8.63
C LYS A 115 -7.80 -11.59 -9.58
N ASN A 116 -9.01 -11.12 -9.27
CA ASN A 116 -10.25 -11.50 -9.95
C ASN A 116 -11.15 -10.29 -10.15
N PHE A 117 -11.44 -9.93 -11.39
CA PHE A 117 -12.43 -8.92 -11.76
C PHE A 117 -13.89 -9.36 -11.52
N GLN A 118 -14.09 -10.63 -11.15
CA GLN A 118 -15.41 -11.25 -11.09
C GLN A 118 -16.15 -11.05 -9.76
N GLN A 119 -15.46 -10.58 -8.72
CA GLN A 119 -16.10 -10.23 -7.46
C GLN A 119 -16.02 -8.71 -7.26
N PRO A 120 -17.15 -8.04 -6.98
CA PRO A 120 -17.11 -6.63 -6.63
C PRO A 120 -16.24 -6.48 -5.37
N LEU A 121 -15.14 -5.75 -5.50
CA LEU A 121 -14.38 -5.29 -4.35
C LEU A 121 -15.23 -4.22 -3.67
N PHE A 122 -15.97 -4.63 -2.66
CA PHE A 122 -16.62 -3.67 -1.78
C PHE A 122 -15.56 -3.11 -0.84
N VAL A 123 -15.40 -1.79 -0.87
CA VAL A 123 -14.52 -1.10 0.04
C VAL A 123 -15.41 -0.23 0.93
N TYR A 124 -15.47 -0.63 2.21
CA TYR A 124 -16.20 0.12 3.22
C TYR A 124 -15.20 0.83 4.10
N PHE A 125 -15.16 2.15 3.97
CA PHE A 125 -14.43 2.98 4.92
C PHE A 125 -15.35 3.36 6.07
N THR A 126 -14.83 3.38 7.30
CA THR A 126 -15.59 3.92 8.42
C THR A 126 -15.36 5.42 8.49
N ASN A 127 -16.41 6.22 8.74
CA ASN A 127 -16.32 7.68 8.84
C ASN A 127 -15.40 8.17 9.98
N ASN A 128 -14.89 7.26 10.82
CA ASN A 128 -13.96 7.57 11.89
C ASN A 128 -12.49 7.62 11.44
N ASP A 129 -12.19 7.18 10.22
CA ASP A 129 -10.82 7.10 9.69
C ASP A 129 -10.42 8.38 8.95
N SER A 130 -10.51 9.54 9.62
CA SER A 130 -10.06 10.81 9.06
C SER A 130 -8.53 10.81 8.93
N SER A 131 -8.05 10.66 7.71
CA SER A 131 -6.63 10.63 7.38
C SER A 131 -6.07 12.03 7.09
N PRO A 132 -4.81 12.32 7.48
CA PRO A 132 -4.14 13.58 7.20
C PRO A 132 -3.54 13.67 5.81
N ILE A 133 -3.74 12.66 4.95
CA ILE A 133 -3.18 12.62 3.60
C ILE A 133 -3.61 13.83 2.78
N GLU A 134 -2.61 14.51 2.22
CA GLU A 134 -2.74 15.66 1.33
C GLU A 134 -2.58 15.23 -0.14
N TYR A 135 -1.80 14.18 -0.41
CA TYR A 135 -1.49 13.66 -1.74
C TYR A 135 -1.69 12.15 -1.81
N LEU A 136 -2.66 11.68 -2.61
CA LEU A 136 -2.95 10.26 -2.79
C LEU A 136 -2.83 9.86 -4.26
N ILE A 137 -2.04 8.81 -4.53
CA ILE A 137 -1.89 8.20 -5.86
C ILE A 137 -2.21 6.71 -5.77
N ILE A 138 -3.21 6.28 -6.53
CA ILE A 138 -3.68 4.89 -6.60
C ILE A 138 -3.43 4.37 -8.02
N ASN A 139 -2.41 3.53 -8.14
CA ASN A 139 -2.04 2.80 -9.35
C ASN A 139 -2.59 1.38 -9.29
N GLY A 140 -3.89 1.24 -9.52
CA GLY A 140 -4.60 -0.03 -9.54
C GLY A 140 -6.05 0.19 -9.97
N HIS A 141 -6.81 -0.91 -10.12
CA HIS A 141 -8.25 -0.80 -10.36
C HIS A 141 -8.96 -0.48 -9.05
N PHE A 142 -9.54 0.70 -8.95
CA PHE A 142 -10.27 1.16 -7.77
C PHE A 142 -11.78 1.16 -8.02
N PRO A 143 -12.60 0.56 -7.14
CA PRO A 143 -14.04 0.49 -7.33
C PRO A 143 -14.68 1.89 -7.29
N PHE A 144 -15.39 2.25 -8.35
CA PHE A 144 -16.11 3.52 -8.44
C PHE A 144 -17.13 3.70 -7.29
N SER A 145 -17.76 2.61 -6.87
CA SER A 145 -18.71 2.58 -5.75
C SER A 145 -18.10 3.03 -4.41
N ALA A 146 -16.77 2.91 -4.23
CA ALA A 146 -16.08 3.34 -3.02
C ALA A 146 -15.48 4.75 -3.11
N PHE A 147 -15.56 5.39 -4.29
CA PHE A 147 -14.91 6.67 -4.54
C PHE A 147 -15.42 7.78 -3.60
N HIS A 148 -16.74 7.85 -3.37
CA HIS A 148 -17.29 8.83 -2.46
C HIS A 148 -16.78 8.62 -1.02
N ASN A 149 -16.80 7.38 -0.53
CA ASN A 149 -16.34 7.05 0.81
C ASN A 149 -14.85 7.33 0.98
N LEU A 150 -14.03 7.12 -0.06
CA LEU A 150 -12.62 7.47 -0.06
C LEU A 150 -12.41 8.95 0.26
N LEU A 151 -13.17 9.84 -0.37
CA LEU A 151 -13.08 11.28 -0.16
C LEU A 151 -13.51 11.67 1.26
N CYS A 152 -14.51 11.00 1.83
CA CYS A 152 -14.94 11.25 3.21
C CYS A 152 -13.82 10.98 4.24
N CYS A 153 -12.92 10.04 3.97
CA CYS A 153 -11.77 9.75 4.82
C CYS A 153 -10.59 10.70 4.64
N LEU A 154 -10.60 11.57 3.62
CA LEU A 154 -9.45 12.38 3.23
C LEU A 154 -9.78 13.89 3.25
N PRO A 155 -10.16 14.47 4.41
CA PRO A 155 -10.62 15.86 4.47
C PRO A 155 -9.54 16.89 4.14
N LYS A 156 -8.26 16.51 4.12
CA LYS A 156 -7.12 17.38 3.80
C LYS A 156 -6.57 17.16 2.38
N LEU A 157 -7.24 16.35 1.57
CA LEU A 157 -6.78 15.98 0.24
C LEU A 157 -6.68 17.21 -0.66
N GLN A 158 -5.49 17.44 -1.20
CA GLN A 158 -5.20 18.48 -2.18
C GLN A 158 -4.98 17.88 -3.57
N HIS A 159 -4.47 16.65 -3.63
CA HIS A 159 -4.17 15.98 -4.88
C HIS A 159 -4.59 14.51 -4.84
N LEU A 160 -5.38 14.11 -5.84
CA LEU A 160 -5.83 12.74 -6.03
C LEU A 160 -5.51 12.29 -7.47
N SER A 161 -4.84 11.15 -7.60
CA SER A 161 -4.65 10.47 -8.88
C SER A 161 -5.09 9.03 -8.74
N ILE A 162 -6.04 8.59 -9.56
CA ILE A 162 -6.49 7.19 -9.62
C ILE A 162 -6.35 6.75 -11.07
N ASN A 163 -5.51 5.74 -11.32
CA ASN A 163 -5.19 5.30 -12.68
C ASN A 163 -6.40 4.65 -13.37
N SER A 164 -7.18 3.84 -12.65
CA SER A 164 -8.34 3.15 -13.20
C SER A 164 -9.48 3.10 -12.20
N LEU A 165 -10.57 3.81 -12.50
CA LEU A 165 -11.85 3.64 -11.83
C LEU A 165 -12.64 2.56 -12.55
N VAL A 166 -13.09 1.54 -11.81
CA VAL A 166 -13.84 0.41 -12.38
C VAL A 166 -15.24 0.36 -11.81
N ASN A 167 -16.23 0.17 -12.69
CA ASN A 167 -17.60 -0.12 -12.32
C ASN A 167 -17.85 -1.63 -12.52
N TYR A 168 -18.04 -2.36 -11.43
CA TYR A 168 -18.24 -3.81 -11.50
C TYR A 168 -19.63 -4.21 -12.05
N ASP A 169 -20.59 -3.29 -12.04
CA ASP A 169 -21.90 -3.50 -12.65
C ASP A 169 -21.80 -3.62 -14.19
N ASP A 170 -20.84 -2.93 -14.81
CA ASP A 170 -20.60 -3.00 -16.26
C ASP A 170 -19.93 -4.32 -16.71
N TYR A 171 -19.16 -4.96 -15.82
CA TYR A 171 -18.55 -6.27 -16.11
C TYR A 171 -19.59 -7.38 -16.17
N GLN A 172 -20.59 -7.35 -15.30
CA GLN A 172 -21.71 -8.30 -15.35
C GLN A 172 -22.62 -8.07 -16.58
N ALA A 173 -22.74 -6.82 -17.05
CA ALA A 173 -23.49 -6.51 -18.27
C ALA A 173 -22.79 -7.02 -19.54
N ARG A 174 -21.45 -6.93 -19.60
CA ARG A 174 -20.66 -7.45 -20.73
C ARG A 174 -20.62 -8.97 -20.80
N ASP A 175 -20.57 -9.67 -19.67
CA ASP A 175 -20.65 -11.15 -19.63
C ASP A 175 -22.09 -11.67 -19.90
N LYS A 176 -23.11 -10.85 -19.66
CA LYS A 176 -24.49 -11.16 -20.08
C LYS A 176 -24.73 -10.95 -21.59
N LEU A 177 -24.05 -9.99 -22.21
CA LEU A 177 -24.17 -9.76 -23.66
C LEU A 177 -23.42 -10.81 -24.50
N SER A 178 -22.34 -11.41 -23.97
CA SER A 178 -21.62 -12.52 -24.63
C SER A 178 -22.33 -13.88 -24.51
N SER A 179 -23.36 -14.00 -23.66
CA SER A 179 -24.15 -15.23 -23.46
C SER A 179 -25.50 -15.24 -24.18
N ILE A 180 -25.86 -14.18 -24.91
CA ILE A 180 -27.02 -14.19 -25.82
C ILE A 180 -26.57 -14.79 -27.16
N HIS A 181 -26.59 -16.13 -27.26
CA HIS A 181 -26.61 -16.80 -28.55
C HIS A 181 -27.91 -16.43 -29.27
N LEU A 182 -27.79 -15.59 -30.31
CA LEU A 182 -28.83 -15.44 -31.33
C LEU A 182 -29.05 -16.83 -31.97
N LYS A 183 -30.15 -17.49 -31.59
CA LYS A 183 -30.70 -18.59 -32.37
C LYS A 183 -31.39 -17.97 -33.58
N TYR A 184 -30.78 -18.16 -34.76
CA TYR A 184 -31.50 -18.09 -36.03
C TYR A 184 -32.26 -19.40 -36.26
#